data_AF-A0A6J7DUB8-F1
#
_entry.id   AF-A0A6J7DUB8-F1
#
_cell.length_a   1.000
_cell.length_b   1.000
_cell.length_c   1.000
_cell.angle_alpha   90.00
_cell.angle_beta   90.00
_cell.angle_gamma   90.00
#
_symmetry.space_group_name_H-M   'P 1'
#
loop_
_entity.id
_entity.type
_entity.pdbx_description
1 polymer ?
#
loop_
_entity_poly.entity_id
_entity_poly.type
_entity_poly.pdbx_seq_one_letter_code
_entity_poly.pdbx_strand_id
1 'polypeptide(L)'
;MLPGWWPMNVSLSRRRLLAMGIAVPFVPRASSPLPPVPPPPGSSAFVSVAPSRLAETRVSIGAFGFSRIDANTIRVQIAGRNGVPANAISAVLNVTVMNVAGPGFVTAYPAGNARPQASNVNVEQTGQVIANLVTVRLGVNGSVDIFSSQINDIVVDVNGAYVPVAAAVAGGRFVALESAYRAIDTRNRGYKVSIGGVERISVGAVVPAGATAVVVNLTITETNGPGFWTAYPMGSALPNSSSLNADAVGQTRANQAIVPLGSSGGLFGIEVFASYGGHLIVDIAGYFTGDSAAASTVGLFVPNAPYRALDTRLVALYGRLYPGWVAEFDFTGRAGAQAVVVNLTTTATRGPGFFTGYPARTYRPLASNLNASYANQTIANHAMLRCSTAGVAVFTQSGGALIVDVAGYFTGIPLGAPLPAPVNIPPPSQMPYFLSIPALGVAAAVVEGITDDVVDAGYVGHWPGTGLAGQHGHMVLFAHRTKSTALFRNLHLLAVGDEITISAADGRVYHYQYVWRQITGEDSTEIYSAGLWAPLPSVSLVACSKANLLPTDTAYRLVVTFSLTYIEPG
;
A
#
# COMPACT_ATOMS: atom_id res chain seq x y z
N MET A 1 72.96 -12.60 29.73
CA MET A 1 73.50 -11.22 29.67
C MET A 1 72.56 -10.38 28.80
N LEU A 2 72.25 -9.14 29.22
CA LEU A 2 71.66 -8.05 28.40
C LEU A 2 72.79 -7.37 27.56
N PRO A 3 72.60 -6.39 26.62
CA PRO A 3 71.46 -5.47 26.30
C PRO A 3 71.04 -5.50 24.79
N GLY A 4 70.27 -4.57 24.17
CA GLY A 4 69.37 -3.49 24.65
C GLY A 4 69.40 -2.14 23.87
N TRP A 5 68.28 -1.40 23.89
CA TRP A 5 68.08 0.08 23.65
C TRP A 5 67.97 0.71 22.23
N TRP A 6 66.76 1.23 21.94
CA TRP A 6 66.33 2.56 21.39
C TRP A 6 66.64 3.06 19.94
N PRO A 7 65.68 3.78 19.29
CA PRO A 7 65.84 4.43 17.98
C PRO A 7 66.33 5.89 18.04
N MET A 8 66.79 6.42 16.89
CA MET A 8 67.42 7.75 16.77
C MET A 8 66.45 8.94 16.77
N ASN A 9 66.88 10.04 17.41
CA ASN A 9 66.35 11.39 17.22
C ASN A 9 67.00 12.08 16.02
N VAL A 10 66.25 12.92 15.31
CA VAL A 10 66.80 14.02 14.50
C VAL A 10 66.15 15.33 14.94
N SER A 11 66.97 16.26 15.41
CA SER A 11 66.60 17.63 15.78
C SER A 11 66.76 18.56 14.57
N LEU A 12 65.97 19.64 14.48
CA LEU A 12 66.49 20.94 14.03
C LEU A 12 65.57 22.14 14.39
N SER A 13 66.16 23.07 15.15
CA SER A 13 65.88 24.53 15.28
C SER A 13 64.44 25.07 15.32
N ARG A 14 64.07 25.70 16.46
CA ARG A 14 62.97 26.68 16.56
C ARG A 14 63.39 28.05 16.02
N ARG A 15 62.63 28.64 15.09
CA ARG A 15 62.59 30.10 14.88
C ARG A 15 61.30 30.65 15.52
N ARG A 16 61.41 31.70 16.34
CA ARG A 16 60.26 32.43 16.90
C ARG A 16 59.81 33.51 15.92
N LEU A 17 58.55 33.48 15.52
CA LEU A 17 57.86 34.62 14.91
C LEU A 17 56.92 35.21 15.96
N LEU A 18 57.06 36.51 16.24
CA LEU A 18 56.14 37.25 17.09
C LEU A 18 54.99 37.76 16.21
N ALA A 19 53.79 37.23 16.41
CA ALA A 19 52.58 37.75 15.79
C ALA A 19 51.78 38.55 16.83
N MET A 20 51.65 39.87 16.62
CA MET A 20 50.69 40.69 17.37
C MET A 20 49.27 40.37 16.88
N GLY A 21 48.56 39.51 17.61
CA GLY A 21 47.14 39.26 17.38
C GLY A 21 46.28 40.33 18.05
N ILE A 22 45.61 41.17 17.26
CA ILE A 22 44.52 42.02 17.76
C ILE A 22 43.31 41.12 18.00
N ALA A 23 43.00 40.85 19.26
CA ALA A 23 41.81 40.08 19.63
C ALA A 23 40.56 40.97 19.54
N VAL A 24 39.84 40.88 18.42
CA VAL A 24 38.47 41.41 18.31
C VAL A 24 37.53 40.42 19.00
N PRO A 25 36.73 40.82 20.02
CA PRO A 25 35.80 39.90 20.66
C PRO A 25 34.69 39.50 19.69
N PHE A 26 34.69 38.23 19.26
CA PHE A 26 33.60 37.64 18.50
C PHE A 26 32.40 37.44 19.42
N VAL A 27 31.56 38.45 19.54
CA VAL A 27 30.22 38.30 20.14
C VAL A 27 29.37 37.51 19.14
N PRO A 28 28.92 36.30 19.45
CA PRO A 28 28.03 35.56 18.57
C PRO A 28 26.72 36.34 18.47
N ARG A 29 26.50 37.01 17.33
CA ARG A 29 25.25 37.68 17.05
C ARG A 29 24.17 36.61 16.97
N ALA A 30 23.34 36.53 18.01
CA ALA A 30 22.18 35.64 18.02
C ALA A 30 21.38 35.91 16.76
N SER A 31 21.31 34.91 15.86
CA SER A 31 20.46 34.99 14.69
C SER A 31 19.03 35.08 15.20
N SER A 32 18.38 36.22 15.00
CA SER A 32 16.94 36.34 15.20
C SER A 32 16.28 35.17 14.47
N PRO A 33 15.45 34.35 15.14
CA PRO A 33 14.79 33.24 14.47
C PRO A 33 14.04 33.79 13.26
N LEU A 34 14.21 33.16 12.10
CA LEU A 34 13.49 33.57 10.89
C LEU A 34 11.99 33.59 11.22
N PRO A 35 11.25 34.63 10.78
CA PRO A 35 9.81 34.68 11.01
C PRO A 35 9.18 33.39 10.47
N PRO A 36 8.26 32.75 11.22
CA PRO A 36 7.70 31.46 10.83
C PRO A 36 7.04 31.59 9.46
N VAL A 37 7.45 30.72 8.52
CA VAL A 37 6.93 30.73 7.15
C VAL A 37 5.41 30.56 7.21
N PRO A 38 4.61 31.50 6.66
CA PRO A 38 3.17 31.42 6.71
C PRO A 38 2.68 30.16 5.98
N PRO A 39 1.60 29.52 6.46
CA PRO A 39 1.08 28.33 5.80
C PRO A 39 0.51 28.67 4.41
N PRO A 40 0.53 27.74 3.45
CA PRO A 40 -0.07 27.95 2.13
C PRO A 40 -1.54 28.41 2.22
N PRO A 41 -2.02 29.29 1.32
CA PRO A 41 -3.42 29.70 1.28
C PRO A 41 -4.38 28.49 1.23
N GLY A 42 -5.44 28.54 2.04
CA GLY A 42 -6.39 27.43 2.19
C GLY A 42 -5.96 26.33 3.16
N SER A 43 -4.81 26.47 3.84
CA SER A 43 -4.41 25.56 4.92
C SER A 43 -5.45 25.47 6.03
N SER A 44 -5.60 24.26 6.58
CA SER A 44 -6.62 23.94 7.56
C SER A 44 -6.15 22.87 8.56
N ALA A 45 -6.73 22.88 9.76
CA ALA A 45 -6.46 21.92 10.82
C ALA A 45 -7.66 21.00 11.02
N PHE A 46 -7.40 19.73 11.29
CA PHE A 46 -8.42 18.72 11.57
C PHE A 46 -9.07 18.94 12.93
N VAL A 47 -10.39 18.84 12.97
CA VAL A 47 -11.23 18.79 14.17
C VAL A 47 -11.86 17.41 14.21
N SER A 48 -11.50 16.65 15.23
CA SER A 48 -12.07 15.33 15.49
C SER A 48 -13.55 15.47 15.90
N VAL A 49 -14.42 14.66 15.29
CA VAL A 49 -15.86 14.64 15.58
C VAL A 49 -16.26 13.21 15.91
N ALA A 50 -17.13 13.02 16.90
CA ALA A 50 -17.66 11.70 17.22
C ALA A 50 -18.49 11.16 16.04
N PRO A 51 -18.27 9.90 15.58
CA PRO A 51 -18.99 9.34 14.45
C PRO A 51 -20.51 9.49 14.59
N SER A 52 -21.14 10.21 13.66
CA SER A 52 -22.57 10.55 13.76
C SER A 52 -23.23 10.73 12.40
N ARG A 53 -24.52 10.39 12.31
CA ARG A 53 -25.28 10.42 11.06
C ARG A 53 -25.72 11.83 10.68
N LEU A 54 -25.35 12.26 9.47
CA LEU A 54 -25.79 13.51 8.86
C LEU A 54 -26.94 13.33 7.87
N ALA A 55 -26.95 12.23 7.11
CA ALA A 55 -28.03 11.96 6.16
C ALA A 55 -28.32 10.47 5.96
N GLU A 56 -29.56 10.16 5.59
CA GLU A 56 -30.02 8.80 5.28
C GLU A 56 -31.27 8.82 4.38
N THR A 57 -31.19 8.16 3.23
CA THR A 57 -32.27 8.16 2.22
C THR A 57 -33.32 7.06 2.42
N ARG A 58 -33.02 6.06 3.26
CA ARG A 58 -33.85 4.87 3.44
C ARG A 58 -35.29 5.23 3.79
N VAL A 59 -36.23 4.74 2.98
CA VAL A 59 -37.67 5.04 3.12
C VAL A 59 -38.20 4.71 4.53
N SER A 60 -37.71 3.63 5.15
CA SER A 60 -38.11 3.20 6.51
C SER A 60 -37.74 4.15 7.64
N ILE A 61 -36.82 5.09 7.41
CA ILE A 61 -36.39 6.11 8.38
C ILE A 61 -37.13 7.44 8.14
N GLY A 62 -37.70 7.63 6.94
CA GLY A 62 -38.11 8.94 6.43
C GLY A 62 -36.88 9.77 6.06
N ALA A 63 -36.87 10.36 4.86
CA ALA A 63 -35.72 11.06 4.29
C ALA A 63 -35.04 12.03 5.30
N PHE A 64 -33.91 11.60 5.86
CA PHE A 64 -33.30 12.26 7.03
C PHE A 64 -32.12 13.12 6.63
N GLY A 65 -32.15 14.41 6.97
CA GLY A 65 -30.95 15.26 6.98
C GLY A 65 -30.35 15.65 5.63
N PHE A 66 -31.08 15.45 4.51
CA PHE A 66 -30.69 15.88 3.17
C PHE A 66 -31.82 16.60 2.43
N SER A 67 -31.50 17.26 1.33
CA SER A 67 -32.46 17.77 0.34
C SER A 67 -32.17 17.14 -1.02
N ARG A 68 -33.20 16.78 -1.81
CA ARG A 68 -32.98 16.36 -3.20
C ARG A 68 -32.71 17.58 -4.07
N ILE A 69 -31.66 17.51 -4.87
CA ILE A 69 -31.30 18.53 -5.87
C ILE A 69 -31.87 18.14 -7.24
N ASP A 70 -31.78 16.86 -7.58
CA ASP A 70 -32.38 16.26 -8.77
C ASP A 70 -32.76 14.79 -8.47
N ALA A 71 -33.03 13.98 -9.50
CA ALA A 71 -33.40 12.56 -9.37
C ALA A 71 -32.28 11.67 -8.83
N ASN A 72 -31.02 12.08 -8.98
CA ASN A 72 -29.81 11.31 -8.70
C ASN A 72 -28.89 11.98 -7.66
N THR A 73 -29.11 13.26 -7.35
CA THR A 73 -28.25 14.06 -6.46
C THR A 73 -28.99 14.50 -5.19
N ILE A 74 -28.39 14.22 -4.03
CA ILE A 74 -28.78 14.78 -2.73
C ILE A 74 -27.77 15.81 -2.25
N ARG A 75 -28.22 16.83 -1.53
CA ARG A 75 -27.40 17.79 -0.80
C ARG A 75 -27.48 17.53 0.69
N VAL A 76 -26.32 17.45 1.34
CA VAL A 76 -26.21 17.24 2.79
C VAL A 76 -25.49 18.45 3.40
N GLN A 77 -26.16 19.13 4.33
CA GLN A 77 -25.52 20.16 5.14
C GLN A 77 -24.53 19.50 6.11
N ILE A 78 -23.29 20.01 6.13
CA ILE A 78 -22.22 19.48 6.98
C ILE A 78 -21.80 20.48 8.05
N ALA A 79 -21.43 21.71 7.67
CA ALA A 79 -20.99 22.74 8.60
C ALA A 79 -22.08 23.10 9.61
N GLY A 80 -21.72 23.18 10.90
CA GLY A 80 -22.64 23.52 12.00
C GLY A 80 -23.53 22.38 12.48
N ARG A 81 -23.36 21.14 11.99
CA ARG A 81 -24.15 19.96 12.42
C ARG A 81 -23.31 18.95 13.19
N ASN A 82 -23.92 18.30 14.19
CA ASN A 82 -23.34 17.21 14.99
C ASN A 82 -21.89 17.46 15.48
N GLY A 83 -21.58 18.68 15.92
CA GLY A 83 -20.23 19.05 16.39
C GLY A 83 -19.23 19.48 15.30
N VAL A 84 -19.61 19.45 14.02
CA VAL A 84 -18.81 20.07 12.95
C VAL A 84 -18.83 21.60 13.11
N PRO A 85 -17.66 22.28 13.15
CA PRO A 85 -17.60 23.74 13.22
C PRO A 85 -18.31 24.44 12.05
N ALA A 86 -18.98 25.56 12.34
CA ALA A 86 -19.72 26.32 11.32
C ALA A 86 -18.83 26.95 10.23
N ASN A 87 -17.54 27.15 10.51
CA ASN A 87 -16.52 27.66 9.59
C ASN A 87 -15.68 26.55 8.93
N ALA A 88 -16.08 25.28 9.01
CA ALA A 88 -15.38 24.19 8.33
C ALA A 88 -15.35 24.43 6.82
N ILE A 89 -14.21 24.10 6.19
CA ILE A 89 -14.01 24.22 4.73
C ILE A 89 -13.88 22.86 4.03
N SER A 90 -13.71 21.77 4.79
CA SER A 90 -13.73 20.40 4.27
C SER A 90 -14.22 19.45 5.36
N ALA A 91 -14.71 18.28 4.99
CA ALA A 91 -15.19 17.25 5.90
C ALA A 91 -14.63 15.88 5.55
N VAL A 92 -14.54 15.03 6.57
CA VAL A 92 -14.29 13.60 6.45
C VAL A 92 -15.59 12.88 6.74
N LEU A 93 -16.13 12.21 5.72
CA LEU A 93 -17.41 11.52 5.74
C LEU A 93 -17.18 10.03 5.51
N ASN A 94 -17.98 9.18 6.13
CA ASN A 94 -18.16 7.81 5.68
C ASN A 94 -19.46 7.72 4.88
N VAL A 95 -19.34 7.37 3.59
CA VAL A 95 -20.48 7.25 2.68
C VAL A 95 -20.75 5.77 2.45
N THR A 96 -21.89 5.28 2.97
CA THR A 96 -22.33 3.89 2.80
C THR A 96 -23.46 3.83 1.78
N VAL A 97 -23.36 2.91 0.83
CA VAL A 97 -24.34 2.64 -0.21
C VAL A 97 -24.94 1.25 0.03
N MET A 98 -26.26 1.14 -0.11
CA MET A 98 -27.03 -0.09 0.11
C MET A 98 -28.32 -0.09 -0.75
N ASN A 99 -29.11 -1.18 -0.71
CA ASN A 99 -30.34 -1.33 -1.49
C ASN A 99 -30.15 -1.05 -3.01
N VAL A 100 -29.00 -1.43 -3.53
CA VAL A 100 -28.55 -1.08 -4.88
C VAL A 100 -29.31 -1.87 -5.94
N ALA A 101 -29.81 -1.22 -6.98
CA ALA A 101 -30.49 -1.88 -8.09
C ALA A 101 -29.54 -2.66 -9.02
N GLY A 102 -28.29 -2.21 -9.20
CA GLY A 102 -27.31 -2.84 -10.08
C GLY A 102 -25.97 -2.08 -10.13
N PRO A 103 -25.08 -2.40 -11.10
CA PRO A 103 -23.73 -1.82 -11.16
C PRO A 103 -23.71 -0.30 -11.34
N GLY A 104 -22.84 0.40 -10.62
CA GLY A 104 -22.80 1.86 -10.60
C GLY A 104 -21.79 2.46 -9.62
N PHE A 105 -21.94 3.75 -9.35
CA PHE A 105 -21.06 4.50 -8.46
C PHE A 105 -21.75 5.68 -7.77
N VAL A 106 -21.14 6.14 -6.68
CA VAL A 106 -21.50 7.36 -5.95
C VAL A 106 -20.31 8.32 -5.91
N THR A 107 -20.57 9.60 -6.13
CA THR A 107 -19.59 10.70 -6.12
C THR A 107 -20.03 11.78 -5.15
N ALA A 108 -19.18 12.12 -4.19
CA ALA A 108 -19.37 13.23 -3.26
C ALA A 108 -18.47 14.41 -3.69
N TYR A 109 -19.04 15.61 -3.78
CA TYR A 109 -18.36 16.79 -4.32
C TYR A 109 -18.85 18.09 -3.66
N PRO A 110 -18.08 19.20 -3.74
CA PRO A 110 -18.43 20.43 -3.06
C PRO A 110 -19.76 21.00 -3.59
N ALA A 111 -20.72 21.24 -2.71
CA ALA A 111 -22.08 21.60 -3.12
C ALA A 111 -22.12 22.82 -4.06
N GLY A 112 -22.91 22.71 -5.14
CA GLY A 112 -23.07 23.75 -6.16
C GLY A 112 -21.91 23.85 -7.18
N ASN A 113 -20.96 22.92 -7.17
CA ASN A 113 -19.91 22.83 -8.18
C ASN A 113 -20.27 21.79 -9.25
N ALA A 114 -19.59 21.82 -10.40
CA ALA A 114 -19.72 20.76 -11.39
C ALA A 114 -19.20 19.42 -10.81
N ARG A 115 -19.94 18.32 -11.07
CA ARG A 115 -19.56 16.98 -10.60
C ARG A 115 -18.24 16.54 -11.26
N PRO A 116 -17.21 16.13 -10.49
CA PRO A 116 -15.97 15.61 -11.06
C PRO A 116 -16.17 14.24 -11.71
N GLN A 117 -15.15 13.76 -12.45
CA GLN A 117 -15.12 12.39 -12.99
C GLN A 117 -14.73 11.32 -11.96
N ALA A 118 -14.38 11.73 -10.73
CA ALA A 118 -14.05 10.84 -9.63
C ALA A 118 -15.30 10.09 -9.12
N SER A 119 -15.13 8.82 -8.76
CA SER A 119 -16.12 8.02 -8.03
C SER A 119 -15.56 7.67 -6.66
N ASN A 120 -16.33 7.88 -5.59
CA ASN A 120 -15.91 7.55 -4.23
C ASN A 120 -16.31 6.14 -3.83
N VAL A 121 -17.51 5.70 -4.20
CA VAL A 121 -18.01 4.36 -3.90
C VAL A 121 -18.38 3.68 -5.20
N ASN A 122 -17.98 2.43 -5.40
CA ASN A 122 -18.30 1.61 -6.57
C ASN A 122 -19.13 0.40 -6.12
N VAL A 123 -20.17 0.07 -6.86
CA VAL A 123 -21.09 -1.03 -6.58
C VAL A 123 -21.22 -1.88 -7.84
N GLU A 124 -21.03 -3.19 -7.72
CA GLU A 124 -20.90 -4.10 -8.87
C GLU A 124 -22.10 -5.05 -9.02
N GLN A 125 -22.98 -5.13 -8.02
CA GLN A 125 -24.12 -6.05 -8.02
C GLN A 125 -25.32 -5.55 -7.21
N THR A 126 -26.51 -6.04 -7.55
CA THR A 126 -27.77 -5.75 -6.85
C THR A 126 -27.68 -6.16 -5.38
N GLY A 127 -28.20 -5.33 -4.47
CA GLY A 127 -28.22 -5.60 -3.03
C GLY A 127 -26.88 -5.48 -2.29
N GLN A 128 -25.79 -5.11 -2.97
CA GLN A 128 -24.48 -4.92 -2.35
C GLN A 128 -24.50 -3.82 -1.27
N VAL A 129 -23.72 -4.02 -0.19
CA VAL A 129 -23.47 -3.00 0.84
C VAL A 129 -21.98 -2.65 0.86
N ILE A 130 -21.69 -1.35 0.74
CA ILE A 130 -20.31 -0.86 0.69
C ILE A 130 -20.20 0.57 1.23
N ALA A 131 -19.25 0.76 2.14
CA ALA A 131 -18.78 2.07 2.57
C ALA A 131 -17.40 2.37 1.99
N ASN A 132 -17.14 3.67 1.80
CA ASN A 132 -15.79 4.22 1.69
C ASN A 132 -15.73 5.53 2.48
N LEU A 133 -14.56 5.84 3.03
CA LEU A 133 -14.28 7.16 3.58
C LEU A 133 -14.12 8.19 2.45
N VAL A 134 -14.43 9.45 2.74
CA VAL A 134 -14.39 10.54 1.78
C VAL A 134 -13.90 11.80 2.49
N THR A 135 -12.74 12.31 2.09
CA THR A 135 -12.36 13.70 2.36
C THR A 135 -12.86 14.58 1.21
N VAL A 136 -13.71 15.56 1.50
CA VAL A 136 -14.33 16.43 0.48
C VAL A 136 -14.38 17.88 0.96
N ARG A 137 -14.10 18.82 0.05
CA ARG A 137 -14.25 20.25 0.29
C ARG A 137 -15.72 20.63 0.41
N LEU A 138 -16.07 21.50 1.36
CA LEU A 138 -17.44 22.01 1.48
C LEU A 138 -17.69 23.12 0.44
N GLY A 139 -18.86 23.07 -0.17
CA GLY A 139 -19.30 24.04 -1.18
C GLY A 139 -20.23 25.10 -0.58
N VAL A 140 -21.24 25.51 -1.35
CA VAL A 140 -22.22 26.52 -0.93
C VAL A 140 -22.82 26.16 0.43
N ASN A 141 -22.93 27.17 1.32
CA ASN A 141 -23.45 27.06 2.69
C ASN A 141 -22.80 26.01 3.60
N GLY A 142 -21.62 25.46 3.25
CA GLY A 142 -21.00 24.39 4.04
C GLY A 142 -21.62 23.00 3.79
N SER A 143 -22.20 22.80 2.60
CA SER A 143 -22.81 21.54 2.16
C SER A 143 -21.89 20.71 1.24
N VAL A 144 -22.25 19.44 1.07
CA VAL A 144 -21.72 18.51 0.04
C VAL A 144 -22.88 18.02 -0.82
N ASP A 145 -22.67 17.93 -2.13
CA ASP A 145 -23.57 17.24 -3.05
C ASP A 145 -23.08 15.80 -3.26
N ILE A 146 -24.00 14.84 -3.24
CA ILE A 146 -23.74 13.41 -3.41
C ILE A 146 -24.60 12.92 -4.56
N PHE A 147 -23.96 12.57 -5.66
CA PHE A 147 -24.58 11.99 -6.85
C PHE A 147 -24.51 10.46 -6.81
N SER A 148 -25.58 9.79 -7.22
CA SER A 148 -25.61 8.35 -7.48
C SER A 148 -25.93 8.03 -8.94
N SER A 149 -25.16 7.13 -9.55
CA SER A 149 -25.40 6.66 -10.92
C SER A 149 -26.51 5.60 -11.03
N GLN A 150 -27.06 5.13 -9.90
CA GLN A 150 -28.08 4.07 -9.84
C GLN A 150 -29.11 4.36 -8.75
N ILE A 151 -30.27 3.70 -8.84
CA ILE A 151 -31.21 3.65 -7.72
C ILE A 151 -30.56 2.84 -6.59
N ASN A 152 -30.35 3.50 -5.46
CA ASN A 152 -29.81 2.94 -4.21
C ASN A 152 -30.21 3.82 -3.02
N ASP A 153 -29.91 3.33 -1.83
CA ASP A 153 -29.93 4.13 -0.61
C ASP A 153 -28.52 4.53 -0.18
N ILE A 154 -28.40 5.77 0.30
CA ILE A 154 -27.16 6.38 0.80
C ILE A 154 -27.33 6.73 2.27
N VAL A 155 -26.30 6.40 3.04
CA VAL A 155 -26.09 6.83 4.43
C VAL A 155 -24.81 7.63 4.49
N VAL A 156 -24.85 8.78 5.17
CA VAL A 156 -23.71 9.69 5.35
C VAL A 156 -23.49 9.92 6.83
N ASP A 157 -22.39 9.38 7.34
CA ASP A 157 -21.90 9.65 8.69
C ASP A 157 -20.68 10.60 8.61
N VAL A 158 -20.46 11.45 9.61
CA VAL A 158 -19.29 12.34 9.71
C VAL A 158 -18.28 11.82 10.73
N ASN A 159 -17.00 11.86 10.37
CA ASN A 159 -15.87 11.39 11.20
C ASN A 159 -14.89 12.52 11.57
N GLY A 160 -15.05 13.71 10.97
CA GLY A 160 -14.25 14.88 11.30
C GLY A 160 -14.42 16.00 10.28
N ALA A 161 -13.78 17.13 10.55
CA ALA A 161 -13.81 18.31 9.67
C ALA A 161 -12.46 19.03 9.64
N TYR A 162 -12.27 19.92 8.66
CA TYR A 162 -11.11 20.78 8.59
C TYR A 162 -11.53 22.25 8.66
N VAL A 163 -10.96 22.99 9.61
CA VAL A 163 -11.19 24.43 9.81
C VAL A 163 -10.01 25.25 9.30
N PRO A 164 -10.24 26.41 8.66
CA PRO A 164 -9.17 27.21 8.08
C PRO A 164 -8.24 27.77 9.16
N VAL A 165 -6.94 27.82 8.88
CA VAL A 165 -5.93 28.42 9.76
C VAL A 165 -5.02 29.38 8.99
N ALA A 166 -4.62 30.47 9.63
CA ALA A 166 -3.75 31.50 9.07
C ALA A 166 -2.30 31.47 9.60
N ALA A 167 -2.02 30.60 10.57
CA ALA A 167 -0.74 30.52 11.28
C ALA A 167 -0.43 29.08 11.72
N ALA A 168 0.73 28.89 12.35
CA ALA A 168 1.10 27.65 13.01
C ALA A 168 0.14 27.31 14.16
N VAL A 169 -0.21 26.02 14.33
CA VAL A 169 -1.13 25.54 15.37
C VAL A 169 -0.58 24.29 16.05
N ALA A 170 -1.04 24.00 17.28
CA ALA A 170 -0.66 22.80 18.03
C ALA A 170 -1.44 21.57 17.54
N GLY A 171 -2.75 21.53 17.81
CA GLY A 171 -3.65 20.44 17.46
C GLY A 171 -4.10 20.41 15.99
N GLY A 172 -4.70 19.30 15.59
CA GLY A 172 -5.32 19.11 14.27
C GLY A 172 -4.35 18.94 13.10
N ARG A 173 -3.05 18.79 13.35
CA ARG A 173 -2.03 18.58 12.30
C ARG A 173 -1.82 17.09 12.08
N PHE A 174 -1.81 16.64 10.84
CA PHE A 174 -1.49 15.26 10.50
C PHE A 174 0.02 15.01 10.60
N VAL A 175 0.37 13.92 11.27
CA VAL A 175 1.72 13.35 11.29
C VAL A 175 1.64 11.99 10.61
N ALA A 176 2.12 11.94 9.37
CA ALA A 176 2.24 10.70 8.60
C ALA A 176 3.44 9.90 9.10
N LEU A 177 3.27 8.59 9.34
CA LEU A 177 4.40 7.70 9.63
C LEU A 177 5.27 7.55 8.37
N GLU A 178 6.56 7.29 8.55
CA GLU A 178 7.47 7.02 7.41
C GLU A 178 7.11 5.73 6.68
N SER A 179 6.63 4.75 7.43
CA SER A 179 6.09 3.47 6.97
C SER A 179 4.87 3.10 7.81
N ALA A 180 3.90 2.42 7.22
CA ALA A 180 2.68 2.02 7.91
C ALA A 180 2.97 0.97 9.00
N TYR A 181 2.37 1.11 10.17
CA TYR A 181 2.62 0.26 11.33
C TYR A 181 1.46 -0.73 11.55
N ARG A 182 1.75 -2.05 11.46
CA ARG A 182 0.78 -3.13 11.73
C ARG A 182 0.50 -3.21 13.23
N ALA A 183 -0.61 -2.63 13.68
CA ALA A 183 -1.02 -2.66 15.08
C ALA A 183 -1.57 -4.03 15.51
N ILE A 184 -2.26 -4.72 14.60
CA ILE A 184 -2.74 -6.09 14.81
C ILE A 184 -2.90 -6.83 13.48
N ASP A 185 -2.63 -8.13 13.51
CA ASP A 185 -3.02 -9.10 12.50
C ASP A 185 -3.54 -10.36 13.21
N THR A 186 -4.86 -10.60 13.24
CA THR A 186 -5.40 -11.72 14.04
C THR A 186 -5.07 -13.10 13.45
N ARG A 187 -4.67 -13.16 12.17
CA ARG A 187 -4.16 -14.40 11.53
C ARG A 187 -2.89 -14.89 12.23
N ASN A 188 -1.95 -13.96 12.48
CA ASN A 188 -0.69 -14.24 13.18
C ASN A 188 -0.91 -14.56 14.67
N ARG A 189 -2.11 -14.32 15.20
CA ARG A 189 -2.52 -14.69 16.57
C ARG A 189 -3.39 -15.96 16.62
N GLY A 190 -3.69 -16.58 15.47
CA GLY A 190 -4.47 -17.82 15.39
C GLY A 190 -5.96 -17.70 15.70
N TYR A 191 -6.57 -16.50 15.62
CA TYR A 191 -8.01 -16.33 15.89
C TYR A 191 -8.74 -15.40 14.92
N LYS A 192 -10.04 -15.66 14.74
CA LYS A 192 -11.00 -14.75 14.10
C LYS A 192 -11.75 -14.00 15.20
N VAL A 193 -12.02 -12.71 14.97
CA VAL A 193 -12.94 -11.96 15.84
C VAL A 193 -14.33 -12.60 15.71
N SER A 194 -14.99 -12.84 16.84
CA SER A 194 -16.30 -13.50 16.87
C SER A 194 -17.42 -12.61 16.35
N ILE A 195 -18.57 -13.21 16.07
CA ILE A 195 -19.83 -12.48 15.92
C ILE A 195 -20.11 -11.63 17.17
N GLY A 196 -20.42 -10.34 16.98
CA GLY A 196 -20.60 -9.37 18.07
C GLY A 196 -19.32 -9.04 18.85
N GLY A 197 -18.15 -9.53 18.43
CA GLY A 197 -16.88 -9.34 19.12
C GLY A 197 -16.34 -7.91 19.00
N VAL A 198 -15.54 -7.51 19.98
CA VAL A 198 -14.80 -6.24 19.99
C VAL A 198 -13.32 -6.51 20.20
N GLU A 199 -12.49 -6.07 19.26
CA GLU A 199 -11.03 -6.11 19.38
C GLU A 199 -10.51 -4.77 19.95
N ARG A 200 -9.59 -4.83 20.91
CA ARG A 200 -8.96 -3.65 21.54
C ARG A 200 -7.58 -3.40 20.96
N ILE A 201 -7.40 -2.26 20.30
CA ILE A 201 -6.19 -1.94 19.56
C ILE A 201 -5.45 -0.80 20.25
N SER A 202 -4.35 -1.14 20.91
CA SER A 202 -3.41 -0.17 21.48
C SER A 202 -2.59 0.47 20.36
N VAL A 203 -2.44 1.79 20.41
CA VAL A 203 -1.69 2.58 19.41
C VAL A 203 -0.42 3.24 19.97
N GLY A 204 -0.22 3.17 21.29
CA GLY A 204 0.82 3.92 22.02
C GLY A 204 2.26 3.60 21.63
N ALA A 205 2.50 2.55 20.84
CA ALA A 205 3.80 2.23 20.27
C ALA A 205 4.27 3.25 19.21
N VAL A 206 3.34 3.92 18.51
CA VAL A 206 3.66 4.88 17.43
C VAL A 206 2.83 6.18 17.48
N VAL A 207 1.82 6.26 18.36
CA VAL A 207 0.96 7.44 18.52
C VAL A 207 1.14 8.04 19.93
N PRO A 208 1.53 9.32 20.07
CA PRO A 208 1.63 9.98 21.37
C PRO A 208 0.29 10.08 22.09
N ALA A 209 0.30 9.99 23.44
CA ALA A 209 -0.90 10.07 24.26
C ALA A 209 -1.71 11.39 24.12
N GLY A 210 -1.06 12.47 23.66
CA GLY A 210 -1.71 13.75 23.36
C GLY A 210 -2.27 13.88 21.93
N ALA A 211 -2.30 12.80 21.14
CA ALA A 211 -2.96 12.78 19.83
C ALA A 211 -4.49 12.70 19.98
N THR A 212 -5.22 13.32 19.04
CA THR A 212 -6.69 13.42 19.09
C THR A 212 -7.41 12.34 18.28
N ALA A 213 -6.79 11.90 17.17
CA ALA A 213 -7.32 10.85 16.32
C ALA A 213 -6.18 10.06 15.65
N VAL A 214 -6.45 8.81 15.28
CA VAL A 214 -5.55 7.95 14.52
C VAL A 214 -6.12 7.67 13.13
N VAL A 215 -5.25 7.60 12.13
CA VAL A 215 -5.61 7.21 10.76
C VAL A 215 -5.20 5.77 10.54
N VAL A 216 -6.20 4.90 10.40
CA VAL A 216 -6.01 3.45 10.26
C VAL A 216 -6.59 2.94 8.95
N ASN A 217 -5.88 2.02 8.31
CA ASN A 217 -6.46 1.18 7.28
C ASN A 217 -6.96 -0.11 7.94
N LEU A 218 -8.27 -0.33 7.92
CA LEU A 218 -8.90 -1.56 8.38
C LEU A 218 -8.93 -2.53 7.21
N THR A 219 -8.34 -3.71 7.36
CA THR A 219 -8.46 -4.80 6.40
C THR A 219 -9.10 -6.00 7.09
N ILE A 220 -10.16 -6.53 6.49
CA ILE A 220 -10.80 -7.77 6.91
C ILE A 220 -10.49 -8.86 5.89
N THR A 221 -10.40 -10.11 6.35
CA THR A 221 -10.24 -11.27 5.48
C THR A 221 -10.91 -12.49 6.09
N GLU A 222 -11.27 -13.47 5.25
CA GLU A 222 -11.98 -14.69 5.64
C GLU A 222 -13.20 -14.44 6.54
N THR A 223 -14.03 -13.48 6.15
CA THR A 223 -15.26 -13.12 6.87
C THR A 223 -16.16 -14.32 7.13
N ASN A 224 -16.80 -14.35 8.30
CA ASN A 224 -17.75 -15.40 8.64
C ASN A 224 -19.08 -15.26 7.89
N GLY A 225 -19.35 -14.11 7.28
CA GLY A 225 -20.60 -13.80 6.58
C GLY A 225 -20.79 -12.30 6.30
N PRO A 226 -21.91 -11.90 5.68
CA PRO A 226 -22.25 -10.50 5.43
C PRO A 226 -22.45 -9.72 6.73
N GLY A 227 -21.98 -8.47 6.76
CA GLY A 227 -22.02 -7.65 7.96
C GLY A 227 -21.21 -6.37 7.85
N PHE A 228 -20.94 -5.76 9.00
CA PHE A 228 -20.16 -4.54 9.11
C PHE A 228 -19.19 -4.56 10.30
N TRP A 229 -18.22 -3.68 10.21
CA TRP A 229 -17.22 -3.43 11.25
C TRP A 229 -17.23 -1.95 11.58
N THR A 230 -17.06 -1.61 12.85
CA THR A 230 -17.11 -0.23 13.36
C THR A 230 -15.88 0.03 14.21
N ALA A 231 -15.05 0.98 13.80
CA ALA A 231 -13.92 1.46 14.58
C ALA A 231 -14.30 2.74 15.32
N TYR A 232 -14.06 2.78 16.62
CA TYR A 232 -14.51 3.85 17.51
C TYR A 232 -13.54 4.08 18.67
N PRO A 233 -13.66 5.20 19.42
CA PRO A 233 -12.73 5.53 20.51
C PRO A 233 -12.79 4.47 21.62
N MET A 234 -11.62 4.00 22.08
CA MET A 234 -11.57 2.98 23.14
C MET A 234 -12.28 3.46 24.41
N GLY A 235 -13.18 2.64 24.94
CA GLY A 235 -13.98 2.97 26.13
C GLY A 235 -15.21 3.85 25.88
N SER A 236 -15.52 4.28 24.65
CA SER A 236 -16.81 4.92 24.34
C SER A 236 -17.91 3.89 24.08
N ALA A 237 -19.17 4.32 24.08
CA ALA A 237 -20.26 3.51 23.54
C ALA A 237 -20.06 3.25 22.04
N LEU A 238 -20.54 2.10 21.56
CA LEU A 238 -20.51 1.72 20.14
C LEU A 238 -21.43 2.66 19.32
N PRO A 239 -20.91 3.40 18.33
CA PRO A 239 -21.74 4.27 17.49
C PRO A 239 -22.51 3.48 16.41
N ASN A 240 -23.65 4.03 15.99
CA ASN A 240 -24.51 3.47 14.92
C ASN A 240 -23.99 3.80 13.50
N SER A 241 -22.69 3.64 13.27
CA SER A 241 -22.00 3.94 12.01
C SER A 241 -21.08 2.78 11.63
N SER A 242 -21.07 2.34 10.37
CA SER A 242 -20.14 1.31 9.89
C SER A 242 -18.87 1.94 9.30
N SER A 243 -17.70 1.48 9.73
CA SER A 243 -16.42 1.86 9.13
C SER A 243 -16.03 0.97 7.94
N LEU A 244 -16.56 -0.26 7.84
CA LEU A 244 -16.27 -1.18 6.75
C LEU A 244 -17.42 -2.19 6.63
N ASN A 245 -17.79 -2.61 5.40
CA ASN A 245 -18.82 -3.63 5.17
C ASN A 245 -18.27 -4.86 4.42
N ALA A 246 -18.89 -6.01 4.64
CA ALA A 246 -18.72 -7.23 3.87
C ALA A 246 -20.09 -7.74 3.41
N ASP A 247 -20.17 -8.33 2.22
CA ASP A 247 -21.40 -8.86 1.63
C ASP A 247 -21.37 -10.39 1.43
N ALA A 248 -20.26 -11.06 1.76
CA ALA A 248 -20.10 -12.51 1.61
C ALA A 248 -19.25 -13.15 2.72
N VAL A 249 -19.30 -14.49 2.81
CA VAL A 249 -18.33 -15.33 3.54
C VAL A 249 -17.00 -15.35 2.78
N GLY A 250 -15.88 -15.44 3.48
CA GLY A 250 -14.55 -15.59 2.87
C GLY A 250 -13.97 -14.30 2.25
N GLN A 251 -14.68 -13.18 2.35
CA GLN A 251 -14.35 -11.96 1.63
C GLN A 251 -13.12 -11.24 2.20
N THR A 252 -12.34 -10.60 1.34
CA THR A 252 -11.22 -9.72 1.72
C THR A 252 -11.45 -8.31 1.22
N ARG A 253 -11.55 -7.34 2.15
CA ARG A 253 -11.83 -5.92 1.86
C ARG A 253 -11.06 -5.00 2.79
N ALA A 254 -10.79 -3.78 2.34
CA ALA A 254 -10.24 -2.71 3.16
C ALA A 254 -11.07 -1.42 3.06
N ASN A 255 -11.07 -0.64 4.13
CA ASN A 255 -11.49 0.76 4.14
C ASN A 255 -10.59 1.53 5.12
N GLN A 256 -10.23 2.77 4.79
CA GLN A 256 -9.55 3.65 5.74
C GLN A 256 -10.56 4.28 6.70
N ALA A 257 -10.18 4.43 7.96
CA ALA A 257 -10.94 5.14 8.98
C ALA A 257 -10.05 6.18 9.67
N ILE A 258 -10.65 7.33 10.01
CA ILE A 258 -10.07 8.27 10.98
C ILE A 258 -10.92 8.13 12.24
N VAL A 259 -10.27 7.77 13.34
CA VAL A 259 -10.95 7.35 14.57
C VAL A 259 -10.44 8.23 15.72
N PRO A 260 -11.31 8.91 16.48
CA PRO A 260 -10.89 9.64 17.67
C PRO A 260 -10.27 8.67 18.68
N LEU A 261 -9.26 9.13 19.42
CA LEU A 261 -8.54 8.29 20.37
C LEU A 261 -9.23 8.28 21.73
N GLY A 262 -9.24 7.11 22.37
CA GLY A 262 -9.81 6.90 23.70
C GLY A 262 -8.89 6.06 24.59
N SER A 263 -9.35 5.77 25.81
CA SER A 263 -8.64 4.93 26.76
C SER A 263 -9.58 4.11 27.63
N SER A 264 -9.19 2.87 27.92
CA SER A 264 -9.93 1.97 28.81
C SER A 264 -8.98 0.93 29.40
N GLY A 265 -9.12 0.62 30.70
CA GLY A 265 -8.33 -0.41 31.36
C GLY A 265 -6.80 -0.20 31.30
N GLY A 266 -6.33 1.05 31.23
CA GLY A 266 -4.91 1.40 31.09
C GLY A 266 -4.36 1.35 29.66
N LEU A 267 -5.17 0.96 28.66
CA LEU A 267 -4.80 1.02 27.26
C LEU A 267 -5.22 2.36 26.63
N PHE A 268 -4.49 2.79 25.59
CA PHE A 268 -4.75 3.98 24.78
C PHE A 268 -4.86 3.59 23.30
N GLY A 269 -5.96 3.96 22.65
CA GLY A 269 -6.20 3.63 21.25
C GLY A 269 -7.67 3.57 20.87
N ILE A 270 -8.02 2.53 20.11
CA ILE A 270 -9.35 2.35 19.50
C ILE A 270 -9.91 0.97 19.80
N GLU A 271 -11.23 0.85 19.66
CA GLU A 271 -11.94 -0.43 19.64
C GLU A 271 -12.52 -0.68 18.25
N VAL A 272 -12.57 -1.95 17.83
CA VAL A 272 -13.16 -2.37 16.56
C VAL A 272 -14.18 -3.47 16.80
N PHE A 273 -15.45 -3.15 16.60
CA PHE A 273 -16.58 -4.08 16.68
C PHE A 273 -16.76 -4.83 15.35
N ALA A 274 -17.15 -6.11 15.43
CA ALA A 274 -17.45 -6.97 14.30
C ALA A 274 -18.89 -7.51 14.37
N SER A 275 -19.76 -7.14 13.44
CA SER A 275 -21.16 -7.57 13.48
C SER A 275 -21.36 -9.06 13.16
N TYR A 276 -20.40 -9.69 12.47
CA TYR A 276 -20.46 -11.11 12.07
C TYR A 276 -19.11 -11.85 12.24
N GLY A 277 -17.99 -11.12 12.28
CA GLY A 277 -16.66 -11.69 12.56
C GLY A 277 -15.85 -12.09 11.31
N GLY A 278 -14.61 -12.49 11.55
CA GLY A 278 -13.58 -12.77 10.54
C GLY A 278 -12.18 -12.44 11.06
N HIS A 279 -11.15 -12.52 10.22
CA HIS A 279 -9.84 -11.99 10.58
C HIS A 279 -9.80 -10.47 10.44
N LEU A 280 -9.13 -9.80 11.38
CA LEU A 280 -8.93 -8.36 11.39
C LEU A 280 -7.44 -8.03 11.30
N ILE A 281 -7.13 -7.07 10.44
CA ILE A 281 -5.81 -6.50 10.22
C ILE A 281 -5.96 -4.98 10.31
N VAL A 282 -5.10 -4.33 11.10
CA VAL A 282 -5.10 -2.86 11.21
C VAL A 282 -3.70 -2.29 11.04
N ASP A 283 -3.55 -1.45 10.03
CA ASP A 283 -2.34 -0.68 9.74
C ASP A 283 -2.56 0.80 10.11
N ILE A 284 -1.66 1.37 10.91
CA ILE A 284 -1.66 2.80 11.24
C ILE A 284 -0.85 3.54 10.17
N ALA A 285 -1.46 4.54 9.52
CA ALA A 285 -0.81 5.41 8.54
C ALA A 285 -0.27 6.72 9.16
N GLY A 286 -0.84 7.15 10.28
CA GLY A 286 -0.49 8.39 10.96
C GLY A 286 -1.49 8.75 12.06
N TYR A 287 -1.33 9.95 12.63
CA TYR A 287 -2.21 10.48 13.67
C TYR A 287 -2.39 11.99 13.54
N PHE A 288 -3.42 12.53 14.20
CA PHE A 288 -3.65 13.97 14.33
C PHE A 288 -3.20 14.46 15.71
N THR A 289 -2.46 15.56 15.74
CA THR A 289 -2.00 16.18 16.99
C THR A 289 -3.15 16.72 17.84
N GLY A 290 -2.93 16.80 19.15
CA GLY A 290 -3.72 17.62 20.07
C GLY A 290 -2.94 18.84 20.57
N ASP A 291 -3.55 19.58 21.51
CA ASP A 291 -3.07 20.89 21.94
C ASP A 291 -1.77 20.85 22.76
N SER A 292 -1.35 19.66 23.22
CA SER A 292 -0.05 19.44 23.86
C SER A 292 1.13 19.37 22.87
N ALA A 293 0.88 19.36 21.55
CA ALA A 293 1.93 19.36 20.55
C ALA A 293 2.52 20.76 20.34
N ALA A 294 3.80 20.85 19.97
CA ALA A 294 4.39 22.13 19.57
C ALA A 294 3.66 22.73 18.36
N ALA A 295 3.50 24.06 18.33
CA ALA A 295 2.85 24.73 17.21
C ALA A 295 3.72 24.65 15.93
N SER A 296 3.12 24.32 14.79
CA SER A 296 3.83 24.27 13.49
C SER A 296 2.86 24.49 12.32
N THR A 297 3.40 24.83 11.15
CA THR A 297 2.68 24.83 9.87
C THR A 297 2.75 23.49 9.15
N VAL A 298 3.55 22.52 9.62
CA VAL A 298 3.67 21.16 9.07
C VAL A 298 2.49 20.29 9.50
N GLY A 299 1.85 19.60 8.56
CA GLY A 299 0.71 18.71 8.80
C GLY A 299 -0.66 19.38 8.67
N LEU A 300 -0.70 20.64 8.25
CA LEU A 300 -1.94 21.32 7.85
C LEU A 300 -2.45 20.75 6.53
N PHE A 301 -3.75 20.52 6.44
CA PHE A 301 -4.42 20.05 5.22
C PHE A 301 -4.72 21.22 4.28
N VAL A 302 -4.38 21.05 3.00
CA VAL A 302 -4.73 21.97 1.91
C VAL A 302 -5.68 21.23 0.96
N PRO A 303 -6.97 21.62 0.89
CA PRO A 303 -7.96 20.94 0.05
C PRO A 303 -7.82 21.35 -1.42
N ASN A 304 -7.82 20.35 -2.31
CA ASN A 304 -7.92 20.55 -3.74
C ASN A 304 -9.41 20.51 -4.19
N ALA A 305 -9.70 21.07 -5.36
CA ALA A 305 -10.85 20.61 -6.12
C ALA A 305 -10.53 19.17 -6.60
N PRO A 306 -11.40 18.16 -6.40
CA PRO A 306 -11.07 16.77 -6.72
C PRO A 306 -10.69 16.59 -8.19
N TYR A 307 -9.50 16.03 -8.44
CA TYR A 307 -8.98 15.82 -9.80
C TYR A 307 -8.22 14.50 -9.91
N ARG A 308 -8.09 13.99 -11.14
CA ARG A 308 -7.42 12.73 -11.44
C ARG A 308 -5.92 12.93 -11.60
N ALA A 309 -5.12 12.31 -10.75
CA ALA A 309 -3.65 12.34 -10.82
C ALA A 309 -3.08 11.16 -11.61
N LEU A 310 -3.77 10.01 -11.62
CA LEU A 310 -3.38 8.84 -12.42
C LEU A 310 -4.62 8.11 -12.95
N ASP A 311 -4.53 7.61 -14.18
CA ASP A 311 -5.43 6.61 -14.76
C ASP A 311 -4.57 5.69 -15.64
N THR A 312 -4.21 4.51 -15.16
CA THR A 312 -3.27 3.64 -15.88
C THR A 312 -3.81 3.22 -17.24
N ARG A 313 -5.14 3.21 -17.44
CA ARG A 313 -5.80 2.92 -18.72
C ARG A 313 -5.46 3.93 -19.81
N LEU A 314 -5.11 5.16 -19.42
CA LEU A 314 -4.76 6.27 -20.31
C LEU A 314 -3.23 6.47 -20.43
N VAL A 315 -2.44 5.78 -19.61
CA VAL A 315 -0.98 5.84 -19.62
C VAL A 315 -0.44 4.59 -20.32
N ALA A 316 0.07 4.76 -21.55
CA ALA A 316 0.55 3.64 -22.38
C ALA A 316 1.63 2.77 -21.70
N LEU A 317 2.46 3.34 -20.82
CA LEU A 317 3.46 2.62 -20.03
C LEU A 317 2.87 1.68 -18.95
N TYR A 318 1.61 1.86 -18.57
CA TYR A 318 0.97 1.09 -17.50
C TYR A 318 -0.19 0.22 -18.00
N GLY A 319 -1.13 0.79 -18.76
CA GLY A 319 -2.36 0.11 -19.19
C GLY A 319 -3.10 -0.58 -18.04
N ARG A 320 -3.27 -1.90 -18.14
CA ARG A 320 -3.76 -2.78 -17.07
C ARG A 320 -2.57 -3.45 -16.39
N LEU A 321 -2.18 -2.95 -15.22
CA LEU A 321 -1.01 -3.42 -14.47
C LEU A 321 -1.00 -4.94 -14.31
N TYR A 322 0.18 -5.55 -14.40
CA TYR A 322 0.41 -6.97 -14.18
C TYR A 322 0.68 -7.29 -12.70
N PRO A 323 0.61 -8.57 -12.27
CA PRO A 323 1.10 -8.98 -10.95
C PRO A 323 2.50 -8.45 -10.68
N GLY A 324 2.75 -7.96 -9.48
CA GLY A 324 4.07 -7.48 -9.05
C GLY A 324 4.42 -6.03 -9.44
N TRP A 325 3.68 -5.41 -10.37
CA TRP A 325 3.99 -4.07 -10.90
C TRP A 325 3.77 -2.95 -9.89
N VAL A 326 4.43 -1.81 -10.14
CA VAL A 326 4.33 -0.58 -9.34
C VAL A 326 4.06 0.61 -10.26
N ALA A 327 3.02 1.40 -9.98
CA ALA A 327 2.76 2.67 -10.64
C ALA A 327 3.17 3.84 -9.73
N GLU A 328 4.06 4.72 -10.19
CA GLU A 328 4.35 6.01 -9.54
C GLU A 328 3.45 7.12 -10.10
N PHE A 329 3.01 8.06 -9.24
CA PHE A 329 2.30 9.28 -9.61
C PHE A 329 2.78 10.51 -8.81
N ASP A 330 2.60 11.69 -9.40
CA ASP A 330 2.84 13.00 -8.78
C ASP A 330 1.51 13.76 -8.57
N PHE A 331 1.49 14.79 -7.74
CA PHE A 331 0.32 15.59 -7.40
C PHE A 331 0.65 17.07 -7.13
N THR A 332 -0.32 17.94 -7.40
CA THR A 332 -0.19 19.39 -7.21
C THR A 332 0.07 19.73 -5.74
N GLY A 333 1.18 20.41 -5.47
CA GLY A 333 1.59 20.81 -4.12
C GLY A 333 2.64 19.90 -3.46
N ARG A 334 3.02 18.77 -4.08
CA ARG A 334 3.94 17.77 -3.49
C ARG A 334 5.23 18.35 -2.89
N ALA A 335 5.84 19.34 -3.53
CA ALA A 335 7.12 19.92 -3.09
C ALA A 335 7.09 20.45 -1.64
N GLY A 336 5.92 20.87 -1.15
CA GLY A 336 5.68 21.30 0.23
C GLY A 336 4.75 20.38 1.01
N ALA A 337 4.63 19.11 0.62
CA ALA A 337 3.74 18.13 1.23
C ALA A 337 4.51 16.98 1.92
N GLN A 338 4.00 16.52 3.06
CA GLN A 338 4.43 15.25 3.66
C GLN A 338 3.61 14.05 3.17
N ALA A 339 2.33 14.29 2.86
CA ALA A 339 1.37 13.24 2.51
C ALA A 339 0.27 13.78 1.60
N VAL A 340 -0.39 12.89 0.87
CA VAL A 340 -1.51 13.18 -0.02
C VAL A 340 -2.77 12.43 0.43
N VAL A 341 -3.93 13.03 0.22
CA VAL A 341 -5.23 12.41 0.44
C VAL A 341 -5.81 12.03 -0.92
N VAL A 342 -5.98 10.73 -1.15
CA VAL A 342 -6.47 10.17 -2.42
C VAL A 342 -7.65 9.23 -2.21
N ASN A 343 -8.42 9.05 -3.26
CA ASN A 343 -9.22 7.84 -3.46
C ASN A 343 -8.47 6.94 -4.45
N LEU A 344 -8.09 5.74 -4.01
CA LEU A 344 -7.52 4.70 -4.86
C LEU A 344 -8.66 3.83 -5.38
N THR A 345 -8.87 3.81 -6.69
CA THR A 345 -9.84 2.92 -7.33
C THR A 345 -9.11 1.93 -8.23
N THR A 346 -9.36 0.64 -8.06
CA THR A 346 -9.00 -0.36 -9.06
C THR A 346 -10.23 -0.74 -9.88
N THR A 347 -10.02 -1.04 -11.16
CA THR A 347 -11.02 -1.64 -12.05
C THR A 347 -10.35 -2.68 -12.93
N ALA A 348 -11.13 -3.58 -13.55
CA ALA A 348 -10.61 -4.66 -14.38
C ALA A 348 -9.49 -5.47 -13.67
N THR A 349 -9.64 -5.76 -12.37
CA THR A 349 -8.68 -6.56 -11.59
C THR A 349 -8.37 -7.89 -12.29
N ARG A 350 -7.16 -8.42 -12.14
CA ARG A 350 -6.79 -9.72 -12.75
C ARG A 350 -7.21 -10.92 -11.91
N GLY A 351 -7.44 -10.71 -10.62
CA GLY A 351 -7.86 -11.73 -9.66
C GLY A 351 -7.98 -11.13 -8.25
N PRO A 352 -8.27 -11.96 -7.23
CA PRO A 352 -8.18 -11.57 -5.84
C PRO A 352 -6.76 -11.08 -5.50
N GLY A 353 -6.62 -10.08 -4.63
CA GLY A 353 -5.33 -9.54 -4.23
C GLY A 353 -5.44 -8.14 -3.64
N PHE A 354 -4.31 -7.44 -3.50
CA PHE A 354 -4.28 -6.10 -2.91
C PHE A 354 -3.37 -5.11 -3.64
N PHE A 355 -3.56 -3.84 -3.31
CA PHE A 355 -2.70 -2.72 -3.68
C PHE A 355 -2.15 -2.04 -2.42
N THR A 356 -0.91 -1.56 -2.50
CA THR A 356 -0.20 -0.89 -1.40
C THR A 356 0.30 0.46 -1.89
N GLY A 357 -0.17 1.54 -1.28
CA GLY A 357 0.31 2.90 -1.51
C GLY A 357 1.42 3.27 -0.51
N TYR A 358 2.51 3.85 -1.00
CA TYR A 358 3.69 4.18 -0.18
C TYR A 358 4.52 5.30 -0.83
N PRO A 359 5.42 5.98 -0.10
CA PRO A 359 6.27 7.01 -0.68
C PRO A 359 7.11 6.44 -1.84
N ALA A 360 7.11 7.12 -2.99
CA ALA A 360 7.76 6.59 -4.18
C ALA A 360 9.27 6.36 -3.96
N ARG A 361 9.81 5.29 -4.53
CA ARG A 361 11.23 4.91 -4.40
C ARG A 361 11.74 4.74 -2.95
N THR A 362 10.89 4.26 -2.06
CA THR A 362 11.26 3.74 -0.73
C THR A 362 10.91 2.26 -0.63
N TYR A 363 11.32 1.59 0.46
CA TYR A 363 10.90 0.21 0.72
C TYR A 363 9.38 0.13 0.93
N ARG A 364 8.74 -0.83 0.26
CA ARG A 364 7.28 -1.04 0.31
C ARG A 364 6.88 -1.63 1.68
N PRO A 365 5.88 -1.05 2.38
CA PRO A 365 5.34 -1.63 3.62
C PRO A 365 4.50 -2.89 3.35
N LEU A 366 4.13 -3.60 4.41
CA LEU A 366 3.22 -4.77 4.36
C LEU A 366 1.73 -4.40 4.44
N ALA A 367 1.40 -3.11 4.46
CA ALA A 367 0.03 -2.61 4.51
C ALA A 367 -0.70 -2.81 3.18
N SER A 368 -2.01 -3.07 3.23
CA SER A 368 -2.86 -3.20 2.05
C SER A 368 -3.92 -2.10 2.03
N ASN A 369 -3.79 -1.12 1.13
CA ASN A 369 -4.69 0.03 1.07
C ASN A 369 -5.95 -0.23 0.25
N LEU A 370 -5.98 -1.26 -0.58
CA LEU A 370 -7.16 -1.62 -1.38
C LEU A 370 -7.11 -3.12 -1.66
N ASN A 371 -8.23 -3.82 -1.46
CA ASN A 371 -8.30 -5.27 -1.62
C ASN A 371 -9.40 -5.63 -2.61
N ALA A 372 -9.03 -6.42 -3.62
CA ALA A 372 -9.95 -7.04 -4.56
C ALA A 372 -10.22 -8.49 -4.13
N SER A 373 -11.47 -8.90 -4.20
CA SER A 373 -11.91 -10.27 -3.88
C SER A 373 -12.02 -11.18 -5.11
N TYR A 374 -12.04 -10.62 -6.33
CA TYR A 374 -12.18 -11.38 -7.59
C TYR A 374 -11.64 -10.60 -8.79
N ALA A 375 -11.58 -11.25 -9.96
CA ALA A 375 -11.21 -10.64 -11.24
C ALA A 375 -12.33 -9.76 -11.81
N ASN A 376 -11.95 -8.73 -12.57
CA ASN A 376 -12.81 -7.72 -13.17
C ASN A 376 -13.63 -6.86 -12.18
N GLN A 377 -13.27 -6.86 -10.90
CA GLN A 377 -13.89 -6.02 -9.88
C GLN A 377 -13.51 -4.54 -10.07
N THR A 378 -14.48 -3.65 -9.90
CA THR A 378 -14.25 -2.23 -9.57
C THR A 378 -14.48 -2.00 -8.09
N ILE A 379 -13.47 -1.48 -7.39
CA ILE A 379 -13.56 -1.16 -5.95
C ILE A 379 -12.61 0.01 -5.61
N ALA A 380 -13.04 0.84 -4.66
CA ALA A 380 -12.31 2.00 -4.20
C ALA A 380 -12.05 1.98 -2.69
N ASN A 381 -10.97 2.62 -2.26
CA ASN A 381 -10.71 2.98 -0.88
C ASN A 381 -9.97 4.32 -0.80
N HIS A 382 -10.36 5.15 0.15
CA HIS A 382 -9.64 6.33 0.58
C HIS A 382 -8.27 5.97 1.17
N ALA A 383 -7.25 6.78 0.88
CA ALA A 383 -5.94 6.63 1.49
C ALA A 383 -5.25 7.98 1.73
N MET A 384 -4.84 8.22 2.98
CA MET A 384 -3.79 9.16 3.35
C MET A 384 -2.43 8.47 3.20
N LEU A 385 -1.62 8.92 2.25
CA LEU A 385 -0.35 8.29 1.87
C LEU A 385 0.83 9.24 2.06
N ARG A 386 1.89 8.81 2.76
CA ARG A 386 3.17 9.53 2.82
C ARG A 386 3.77 9.61 1.41
N CYS A 387 4.33 10.75 1.04
CA CYS A 387 4.99 10.95 -0.25
C CYS A 387 6.51 11.17 -0.11
N SER A 388 7.23 10.96 -1.22
CA SER A 388 8.67 11.24 -1.35
C SER A 388 8.93 12.35 -2.38
N THR A 389 10.21 12.70 -2.55
CA THR A 389 10.67 13.60 -3.62
C THR A 389 10.44 13.04 -5.03
N ALA A 390 10.01 11.77 -5.18
CA ALA A 390 9.57 11.16 -6.43
C ALA A 390 8.04 10.98 -6.56
N GLY A 391 7.25 11.34 -5.53
CA GLY A 391 5.79 11.16 -5.54
C GLY A 391 5.30 10.05 -4.62
N VAL A 392 4.31 9.31 -5.08
CA VAL A 392 3.72 8.15 -4.40
C VAL A 392 3.73 6.96 -5.34
N ALA A 393 4.14 5.80 -4.84
CA ALA A 393 4.11 4.52 -5.53
C ALA A 393 2.89 3.71 -5.08
N VAL A 394 2.28 2.99 -6.02
CA VAL A 394 1.22 2.02 -5.75
C VAL A 394 1.62 0.67 -6.36
N PHE A 395 1.95 -0.27 -5.48
CA PHE A 395 2.19 -1.68 -5.83
C PHE A 395 0.87 -2.41 -6.03
N THR A 396 0.84 -3.43 -6.89
CA THR A 396 -0.27 -4.38 -7.01
C THR A 396 0.21 -5.83 -6.92
N GLN A 397 -0.44 -6.64 -6.07
CA GLN A 397 -0.13 -8.06 -5.93
C GLN A 397 -0.53 -8.82 -7.20
N SER A 398 -1.79 -8.69 -7.61
CA SER A 398 -2.38 -9.51 -8.68
C SER A 398 -2.59 -8.74 -9.98
N GLY A 399 -2.54 -7.41 -9.96
CA GLY A 399 -2.75 -6.57 -11.14
C GLY A 399 -4.20 -6.16 -11.39
N GLY A 400 -4.35 -5.10 -12.18
CA GLY A 400 -5.60 -4.40 -12.48
C GLY A 400 -5.31 -3.02 -13.08
N ALA A 401 -6.34 -2.33 -13.58
CA ALA A 401 -6.19 -0.91 -13.87
C ALA A 401 -6.32 -0.10 -12.57
N LEU A 402 -5.50 0.95 -12.41
CA LEU A 402 -5.48 1.81 -11.24
C LEU A 402 -5.86 3.24 -11.64
N ILE A 403 -6.73 3.85 -10.85
CA ILE A 403 -7.18 5.24 -10.96
C ILE A 403 -6.91 5.89 -9.60
N VAL A 404 -6.35 7.09 -9.61
CA VAL A 404 -6.05 7.87 -8.41
C VAL A 404 -6.63 9.26 -8.56
N ASP A 405 -7.64 9.56 -7.75
CA ASP A 405 -8.26 10.88 -7.65
C ASP A 405 -7.79 11.56 -6.35
N VAL A 406 -7.25 12.77 -6.42
CA VAL A 406 -6.67 13.53 -5.29
C VAL A 406 -7.69 14.50 -4.71
N ALA A 407 -7.87 14.48 -3.38
CA ALA A 407 -8.75 15.39 -2.63
C ALA A 407 -7.99 16.54 -1.94
N GLY A 408 -6.70 16.37 -1.67
CA GLY A 408 -5.87 17.38 -1.02
C GLY A 408 -4.51 16.83 -0.59
N TYR A 409 -3.71 17.65 0.09
CA TYR A 409 -2.42 17.22 0.65
C TYR A 409 -2.19 17.80 2.05
N PHE A 410 -1.30 17.17 2.81
CA PHE A 410 -0.82 17.67 4.08
C PHE A 410 0.55 18.30 3.90
N THR A 411 0.70 19.54 4.36
CA THR A 411 1.95 20.30 4.33
C THR A 411 3.08 19.59 5.08
N GLY A 412 4.32 19.81 4.64
CA GLY A 412 5.52 19.29 5.28
C GLY A 412 6.63 18.98 4.28
N ILE A 413 7.57 18.13 4.70
CA ILE A 413 8.72 17.74 3.88
C ILE A 413 8.46 16.32 3.34
N PRO A 414 8.52 16.10 2.01
CA PRO A 414 8.45 14.76 1.44
C PRO A 414 9.69 13.95 1.82
N LEU A 415 9.56 12.62 1.96
CA LEU A 415 10.72 11.76 2.21
C LEU A 415 11.73 11.80 1.05
N GLY A 416 12.98 11.42 1.33
CA GLY A 416 13.94 11.12 0.28
C GLY A 416 13.48 9.93 -0.58
N ALA A 417 13.95 9.89 -1.83
CA ALA A 417 13.66 8.85 -2.81
C ALA A 417 14.95 8.08 -3.16
N PRO A 418 15.48 7.22 -2.26
CA PRO A 418 16.81 6.60 -2.41
C PRO A 418 16.87 5.44 -3.40
N LEU A 419 15.74 4.80 -3.73
CA LEU A 419 15.72 3.67 -4.68
C LEU A 419 15.61 4.16 -6.13
N PRO A 420 15.95 3.31 -7.14
CA PRO A 420 15.64 3.61 -8.53
C PRO A 420 14.12 3.63 -8.79
N ALA A 421 13.72 4.11 -9.96
CA ALA A 421 12.34 3.97 -10.45
C ALA A 421 11.99 2.48 -10.65
N PRO A 422 10.72 2.08 -10.48
CA PRO A 422 10.30 0.69 -10.65
C PRO A 422 10.43 0.23 -12.11
N VAL A 423 10.89 -1.00 -12.29
CA VAL A 423 11.03 -1.65 -13.61
C VAL A 423 9.83 -2.56 -13.85
N ASN A 424 8.86 -2.08 -14.63
CA ASN A 424 7.64 -2.80 -14.99
C ASN A 424 7.83 -3.58 -16.30
N ILE A 425 8.44 -4.77 -16.22
CA ILE A 425 8.56 -5.69 -17.36
C ILE A 425 7.23 -6.45 -17.54
N PRO A 426 6.59 -6.44 -18.72
CA PRO A 426 5.38 -7.24 -18.94
C PRO A 426 5.73 -8.73 -18.86
N PRO A 427 4.84 -9.60 -18.37
CA PRO A 427 5.10 -11.03 -18.48
C PRO A 427 5.36 -11.41 -19.93
N PRO A 428 6.18 -12.44 -20.20
CA PRO A 428 6.22 -13.14 -21.47
C PRO A 428 4.81 -13.52 -21.96
N SER A 429 4.74 -13.90 -23.24
CA SER A 429 3.63 -14.66 -23.81
C SER A 429 3.25 -15.85 -22.91
N GLN A 430 2.12 -16.50 -23.21
CA GLN A 430 1.85 -17.80 -22.59
C GLN A 430 2.95 -18.81 -22.99
N MET A 431 3.22 -19.78 -22.12
CA MET A 431 4.06 -20.94 -22.43
C MET A 431 3.49 -21.73 -23.63
N PRO A 432 4.31 -22.44 -24.42
CA PRO A 432 5.69 -22.84 -24.12
C PRO A 432 6.73 -21.72 -24.17
N TYR A 433 7.75 -21.82 -23.31
CA TYR A 433 9.04 -21.13 -23.49
C TYR A 433 10.10 -22.11 -23.98
N PHE A 434 11.30 -21.62 -24.28
CA PHE A 434 12.43 -22.45 -24.66
C PHE A 434 13.63 -22.14 -23.76
N LEU A 435 14.06 -23.12 -22.95
CA LEU A 435 15.23 -23.02 -22.08
C LEU A 435 16.47 -23.50 -22.82
N SER A 436 17.52 -22.68 -22.82
CA SER A 436 18.88 -23.04 -23.26
C SER A 436 19.84 -23.01 -22.07
N ILE A 437 20.65 -24.05 -21.92
CA ILE A 437 21.78 -24.13 -20.98
C ILE A 437 23.03 -24.51 -21.79
N PRO A 438 23.73 -23.54 -22.39
CA PRO A 438 24.86 -23.80 -23.28
C PRO A 438 25.95 -24.65 -22.65
N ALA A 439 26.29 -24.39 -21.38
CA ALA A 439 27.31 -25.13 -20.62
C ALA A 439 26.99 -26.63 -20.45
N LEU A 440 25.72 -27.04 -20.59
CA LEU A 440 25.29 -28.43 -20.49
C LEU A 440 24.79 -29.02 -21.83
N GLY A 441 24.76 -28.22 -22.91
CA GLY A 441 24.18 -28.61 -24.20
C GLY A 441 22.68 -28.86 -24.15
N VAL A 442 21.95 -28.28 -23.19
CA VAL A 442 20.50 -28.47 -23.04
C VAL A 442 19.76 -27.39 -23.82
N ALA A 443 18.79 -27.81 -24.62
CA ALA A 443 17.85 -26.95 -25.33
C ALA A 443 16.47 -27.64 -25.32
N ALA A 444 15.49 -27.08 -24.59
CA ALA A 444 14.23 -27.78 -24.31
C ALA A 444 13.06 -26.81 -24.12
N ALA A 445 11.86 -27.24 -24.52
CA ALA A 445 10.65 -26.48 -24.24
C ALA A 445 10.26 -26.56 -22.75
N VAL A 446 9.88 -25.41 -22.20
CA VAL A 446 9.29 -25.23 -20.87
C VAL A 446 7.79 -25.16 -21.01
N VAL A 447 7.05 -25.96 -20.24
CA VAL A 447 5.58 -25.95 -20.22
C VAL A 447 5.04 -25.87 -18.79
N GLU A 448 3.80 -25.43 -18.64
CA GLU A 448 3.15 -25.30 -17.33
C GLU A 448 2.87 -26.68 -16.71
N GLY A 449 3.27 -26.89 -15.45
CA GLY A 449 3.06 -28.14 -14.72
C GLY A 449 4.36 -28.92 -14.48
N ILE A 450 4.36 -29.74 -13.42
CA ILE A 450 5.49 -30.62 -13.03
C ILE A 450 5.04 -32.07 -12.82
N THR A 451 3.89 -32.43 -13.37
CA THR A 451 3.32 -33.79 -13.34
C THR A 451 4.06 -34.72 -14.30
N ASP A 452 3.99 -36.04 -14.06
CA ASP A 452 4.75 -37.03 -14.83
C ASP A 452 4.47 -36.94 -16.35
N ASP A 453 3.24 -36.61 -16.77
CA ASP A 453 2.87 -36.41 -18.19
C ASP A 453 3.63 -35.25 -18.86
N VAL A 454 4.08 -34.26 -18.09
CA VAL A 454 4.95 -33.17 -18.58
C VAL A 454 6.40 -33.64 -18.62
N VAL A 455 6.92 -34.16 -17.50
CA VAL A 455 8.37 -34.35 -17.32
C VAL A 455 8.88 -35.66 -17.92
N ASP A 456 8.06 -36.72 -17.98
CA ASP A 456 8.40 -37.95 -18.69
C ASP A 456 8.27 -37.78 -20.21
N ALA A 457 7.41 -36.87 -20.70
CA ALA A 457 7.35 -36.48 -22.11
C ALA A 457 8.59 -35.70 -22.59
N GLY A 458 9.53 -35.38 -21.68
CA GLY A 458 10.83 -34.80 -21.99
C GLY A 458 10.85 -33.26 -22.00
N TYR A 459 9.80 -32.62 -21.48
CA TYR A 459 9.76 -31.17 -21.27
C TYR A 459 10.41 -30.75 -19.95
N VAL A 460 10.72 -29.45 -19.83
CA VAL A 460 10.99 -28.82 -18.55
C VAL A 460 9.66 -28.33 -17.97
N GLY A 461 9.29 -28.81 -16.79
CA GLY A 461 8.08 -28.38 -16.11
C GLY A 461 8.28 -27.08 -15.35
N HIS A 462 7.46 -26.06 -15.61
CA HIS A 462 7.34 -24.90 -14.75
C HIS A 462 6.46 -25.24 -13.55
N TRP A 463 6.91 -24.91 -12.34
CA TRP A 463 6.16 -25.17 -11.11
C TRP A 463 4.97 -24.20 -10.98
N PRO A 464 3.71 -24.69 -11.03
CA PRO A 464 2.56 -23.80 -11.01
C PRO A 464 2.50 -22.94 -9.76
N GLY A 465 2.22 -21.65 -9.96
CA GLY A 465 2.19 -20.64 -8.89
C GLY A 465 3.54 -19.97 -8.60
N THR A 466 4.64 -20.39 -9.24
CA THR A 466 5.91 -19.62 -9.22
C THR A 466 5.91 -18.53 -10.31
N GLY A 467 6.90 -17.63 -10.29
CA GLY A 467 6.96 -16.48 -11.21
C GLY A 467 7.29 -16.87 -12.64
N LEU A 468 6.90 -16.06 -13.63
CA LEU A 468 7.28 -16.27 -15.03
C LEU A 468 8.63 -15.61 -15.36
N ALA A 469 9.23 -15.98 -16.51
CA ALA A 469 10.48 -15.39 -16.98
C ALA A 469 10.39 -13.85 -17.04
N GLY A 470 11.44 -13.15 -16.61
CA GLY A 470 11.50 -11.68 -16.53
C GLY A 470 10.56 -10.99 -15.54
N GLN A 471 9.59 -11.66 -14.92
CA GLN A 471 8.76 -11.04 -13.89
C GLN A 471 9.56 -10.79 -12.61
N HIS A 472 9.22 -9.74 -11.86
CA HIS A 472 9.82 -9.43 -10.57
C HIS A 472 9.34 -10.39 -9.46
N GLY A 473 9.77 -11.65 -9.58
CA GLY A 473 9.47 -12.80 -8.74
C GLY A 473 10.49 -13.91 -8.97
N HIS A 474 10.21 -15.10 -8.43
CA HIS A 474 11.10 -16.25 -8.53
C HIS A 474 10.42 -17.37 -9.34
N MET A 475 11.00 -17.73 -10.49
CA MET A 475 10.55 -18.82 -11.35
C MET A 475 11.19 -20.14 -10.93
N VAL A 476 10.46 -21.25 -10.91
CA VAL A 476 11.06 -22.56 -10.66
C VAL A 476 10.76 -23.54 -11.79
N LEU A 477 11.82 -24.18 -12.27
CA LEU A 477 11.81 -25.15 -13.35
C LEU A 477 12.29 -26.51 -12.84
N PHE A 478 11.57 -27.58 -13.18
CA PHE A 478 11.90 -28.94 -12.80
C PHE A 478 12.03 -29.83 -14.04
N ALA A 479 13.07 -30.67 -14.08
CA ALA A 479 13.20 -31.73 -15.07
C ALA A 479 14.03 -32.91 -14.52
N HIS A 480 13.89 -34.06 -15.16
CA HIS A 480 14.56 -35.29 -14.71
C HIS A 480 16.09 -35.22 -14.84
N ARG A 481 16.75 -35.86 -13.88
CA ARG A 481 18.21 -36.08 -13.87
C ARG A 481 18.64 -37.42 -14.50
N THR A 482 17.76 -38.42 -14.52
CA THR A 482 18.10 -39.79 -14.94
C THR A 482 17.04 -40.47 -15.80
N LYS A 483 15.75 -40.17 -15.59
CA LYS A 483 14.61 -40.62 -16.40
C LYS A 483 14.42 -39.76 -17.67
N SER A 484 13.66 -40.30 -18.62
CA SER A 484 13.32 -39.66 -19.91
C SER A 484 14.56 -39.08 -20.61
N THR A 485 14.44 -37.90 -21.21
CA THR A 485 15.53 -37.13 -21.84
C THR A 485 16.64 -36.72 -20.87
N ALA A 486 16.41 -36.82 -19.55
CA ALA A 486 17.37 -36.51 -18.49
C ALA A 486 18.03 -35.13 -18.63
N LEU A 487 17.28 -34.12 -19.06
CA LEU A 487 17.76 -32.75 -19.37
C LEU A 487 18.65 -32.18 -18.26
N PHE A 488 18.31 -32.42 -17.00
CA PHE A 488 19.01 -31.86 -15.85
C PHE A 488 20.09 -32.78 -15.26
N ARG A 489 20.46 -33.88 -15.96
CA ARG A 489 21.51 -34.84 -15.55
C ARG A 489 22.73 -34.18 -14.94
N ASN A 490 23.22 -33.14 -15.61
CA ASN A 490 24.48 -32.50 -15.31
C ASN A 490 24.39 -31.18 -14.52
N LEU A 491 23.24 -30.77 -13.96
CA LEU A 491 23.10 -29.49 -13.22
C LEU A 491 24.21 -29.22 -12.18
N HIS A 492 24.73 -30.26 -11.52
CA HIS A 492 25.86 -30.16 -10.57
C HIS A 492 27.21 -29.68 -11.16
N LEU A 493 27.32 -29.55 -12.48
CA LEU A 493 28.50 -28.99 -13.16
C LEU A 493 28.43 -27.47 -13.30
N LEU A 494 27.23 -26.88 -13.17
CA LEU A 494 27.03 -25.44 -13.29
C LEU A 494 27.75 -24.68 -12.15
N ALA A 495 28.38 -23.57 -12.53
CA ALA A 495 29.23 -22.75 -11.68
C ALA A 495 29.15 -21.26 -12.04
N VAL A 496 29.83 -20.42 -11.24
CA VAL A 496 29.92 -18.98 -11.46
C VAL A 496 30.52 -18.68 -12.83
N GLY A 497 29.80 -17.90 -13.63
CA GLY A 497 30.14 -17.59 -15.01
C GLY A 497 29.20 -18.23 -16.03
N ASP A 498 28.53 -19.33 -15.68
CA ASP A 498 27.54 -19.95 -16.57
C ASP A 498 26.28 -19.08 -16.72
N GLU A 499 25.71 -19.12 -17.91
CA GLU A 499 24.50 -18.41 -18.31
C GLU A 499 23.44 -19.41 -18.80
N ILE A 500 22.17 -19.06 -18.61
CA ILE A 500 21.03 -19.70 -19.25
C ILE A 500 20.16 -18.64 -19.93
N THR A 501 19.50 -19.03 -21.01
CA THR A 501 18.49 -18.18 -21.65
C THR A 501 17.14 -18.86 -21.66
N ILE A 502 16.08 -18.06 -21.51
CA ILE A 502 14.70 -18.49 -21.72
C ILE A 502 14.15 -17.64 -22.86
N SER A 503 13.63 -18.24 -23.93
CA SER A 503 12.98 -17.52 -25.04
C SER A 503 11.46 -17.70 -24.97
N ALA A 504 10.71 -16.62 -25.15
CA ALA A 504 9.25 -16.63 -25.23
C ALA A 504 8.76 -16.53 -26.69
N ALA A 505 7.52 -16.94 -26.94
CA ALA A 505 6.92 -16.91 -28.28
C ALA A 505 6.64 -15.47 -28.79
N ASP A 506 6.77 -14.46 -27.93
CA ASP A 506 6.77 -13.04 -28.30
C ASP A 506 8.15 -12.51 -28.74
N GLY A 507 9.13 -13.40 -28.97
CA GLY A 507 10.46 -13.07 -29.46
C GLY A 507 11.47 -12.68 -28.38
N ARG A 508 11.01 -12.33 -27.16
CA ARG A 508 11.93 -11.93 -26.08
C ARG A 508 12.79 -13.08 -25.59
N VAL A 509 14.07 -12.77 -25.36
CA VAL A 509 15.03 -13.68 -24.71
C VAL A 509 15.45 -13.11 -23.37
N TYR A 510 15.30 -13.90 -22.31
CA TYR A 510 15.61 -13.53 -20.93
C TYR A 510 16.94 -14.18 -20.54
N HIS A 511 17.94 -13.36 -20.24
CA HIS A 511 19.31 -13.80 -19.94
C HIS A 511 19.53 -13.86 -18.43
N TYR A 512 20.02 -15.00 -17.93
CA TYR A 512 20.18 -15.25 -16.51
C TYR A 512 21.57 -15.82 -16.21
N GLN A 513 22.26 -15.22 -15.25
CA GLN A 513 23.61 -15.65 -14.84
C GLN A 513 23.58 -16.43 -13.52
N TYR A 514 24.43 -17.46 -13.41
CA TYR A 514 24.56 -18.29 -12.22
C TYR A 514 24.86 -17.46 -10.99
N VAL A 515 24.08 -17.66 -9.92
CA VAL A 515 24.34 -17.07 -8.60
C VAL A 515 24.93 -18.13 -7.68
N TRP A 516 24.20 -19.23 -7.44
CA TRP A 516 24.60 -20.25 -6.47
C TRP A 516 23.78 -21.54 -6.62
N ARG A 517 24.04 -22.52 -5.72
CA ARG A 517 23.29 -23.78 -5.64
C ARG A 517 23.14 -24.29 -4.21
N GLN A 518 22.03 -24.95 -3.92
CA GLN A 518 21.74 -25.60 -2.64
C GLN A 518 21.31 -27.06 -2.82
N ILE A 519 21.58 -27.90 -1.83
CA ILE A 519 20.85 -29.15 -1.61
C ILE A 519 19.75 -28.90 -0.56
N THR A 520 18.52 -29.32 -0.88
CA THR A 520 17.36 -29.29 0.03
C THR A 520 16.78 -30.69 0.20
N GLY A 521 15.86 -30.86 1.16
CA GLY A 521 14.95 -31.99 1.16
C GLY A 521 13.95 -31.94 -0.01
N GLU A 522 12.93 -32.78 0.05
CA GLU A 522 11.84 -32.81 -0.93
C GLU A 522 10.66 -31.88 -0.59
N ASP A 523 10.68 -31.21 0.56
CA ASP A 523 9.67 -30.24 0.96
C ASP A 523 9.62 -29.05 -0.01
N SER A 524 8.41 -28.66 -0.42
CA SER A 524 8.23 -27.62 -1.43
C SER A 524 8.64 -26.23 -0.97
N THR A 525 8.51 -25.95 0.33
CA THR A 525 8.90 -24.68 0.95
C THR A 525 10.42 -24.57 1.03
N GLU A 526 11.13 -25.66 1.38
CA GLU A 526 12.59 -25.70 1.33
C GLU A 526 13.12 -25.42 -0.08
N ILE A 527 12.59 -26.12 -1.09
CA ILE A 527 13.02 -25.97 -2.49
C ILE A 527 12.78 -24.53 -2.99
N TYR A 528 11.59 -23.96 -2.72
CA TYR A 528 11.29 -22.60 -3.15
C TYR A 528 12.13 -21.55 -2.41
N SER A 529 12.31 -21.70 -1.08
CA SER A 529 13.08 -20.74 -0.26
C SER A 529 14.58 -20.73 -0.58
N ALA A 530 15.15 -21.85 -1.05
CA ALA A 530 16.50 -21.89 -1.60
C ALA A 530 16.69 -20.92 -2.79
N GLY A 531 15.66 -20.68 -3.60
CA GLY A 531 15.72 -19.70 -4.70
C GLY A 531 15.75 -18.24 -4.26
N LEU A 532 15.16 -17.91 -3.11
CA LEU A 532 14.85 -16.53 -2.70
C LEU A 532 16.05 -15.70 -2.21
N TRP A 533 17.23 -16.31 -2.08
CA TRP A 533 18.47 -15.61 -1.73
C TRP A 533 19.07 -14.84 -2.92
N ALA A 534 18.66 -15.15 -4.15
CA ALA A 534 19.11 -14.44 -5.35
C ALA A 534 18.30 -13.16 -5.60
N PRO A 535 18.91 -12.08 -6.13
CA PRO A 535 18.17 -10.89 -6.57
C PRO A 535 17.05 -11.24 -7.56
N LEU A 536 15.87 -10.65 -7.38
CA LEU A 536 14.75 -10.81 -8.31
C LEU A 536 14.90 -9.83 -9.50
N PRO A 537 14.48 -10.19 -10.72
CA PRO A 537 13.97 -11.50 -11.16
C PRO A 537 15.02 -12.62 -11.08
N SER A 538 14.61 -13.82 -10.64
CA SER A 538 15.48 -15.00 -10.60
C SER A 538 14.75 -16.27 -11.00
N VAL A 539 15.52 -17.30 -11.38
CA VAL A 539 15.03 -18.63 -11.75
C VAL A 539 15.86 -19.72 -11.07
N SER A 540 15.20 -20.76 -10.58
CA SER A 540 15.85 -21.98 -10.08
C SER A 540 15.60 -23.16 -11.00
N LEU A 541 16.67 -23.88 -11.35
CA LEU A 541 16.62 -25.18 -11.99
C LEU A 541 16.70 -26.26 -10.90
N VAL A 542 15.70 -27.13 -10.83
CA VAL A 542 15.52 -28.11 -9.76
C VAL A 542 15.52 -29.53 -10.33
N ALA A 543 16.29 -30.42 -9.73
CA ALA A 543 16.22 -31.86 -10.03
C ALA A 543 16.51 -32.73 -8.81
N CYS A 544 16.07 -33.99 -8.86
CA CYS A 544 16.39 -35.02 -7.88
C CYS A 544 17.92 -35.21 -7.73
N SER A 545 18.42 -35.40 -6.51
CA SER A 545 19.85 -35.55 -6.23
C SER A 545 20.11 -36.40 -4.98
N LYS A 546 21.36 -36.85 -4.83
CA LYS A 546 21.95 -37.18 -3.52
C LYS A 546 22.47 -35.93 -2.82
N ALA A 547 22.69 -36.05 -1.51
CA ALA A 547 23.39 -35.05 -0.69
C ALA A 547 24.81 -34.73 -1.21
N ASN A 548 25.47 -35.69 -1.86
CA ASN A 548 26.79 -35.51 -2.50
C ASN A 548 26.72 -35.06 -3.98
N LEU A 549 25.61 -34.42 -4.40
CA LEU A 549 25.37 -33.90 -5.75
C LEU A 549 25.24 -34.95 -6.88
N LEU A 550 25.35 -36.26 -6.60
CA LEU A 550 25.24 -37.29 -7.65
C LEU A 550 23.79 -37.53 -8.11
N PRO A 551 23.55 -37.85 -9.39
CA PRO A 551 22.21 -37.93 -9.99
C PRO A 551 21.40 -39.20 -9.66
N THR A 552 21.88 -40.06 -8.76
CA THR A 552 21.40 -41.45 -8.64
C THR A 552 20.34 -41.67 -7.53
N ASP A 553 19.55 -40.66 -7.19
CA ASP A 553 18.64 -40.70 -6.03
C ASP A 553 17.55 -39.62 -6.12
N THR A 554 16.47 -39.81 -5.37
CA THR A 554 15.33 -38.90 -5.23
C THR A 554 15.16 -38.36 -3.81
N ALA A 555 16.00 -38.76 -2.85
CA ALA A 555 15.91 -38.31 -1.45
C ALA A 555 16.14 -36.80 -1.23
N TYR A 556 16.85 -36.12 -2.14
CA TYR A 556 17.11 -34.68 -2.05
C TYR A 556 16.77 -33.96 -3.36
N ARG A 557 16.77 -32.63 -3.34
CA ARG A 557 16.78 -31.80 -4.56
C ARG A 557 18.06 -30.99 -4.63
N LEU A 558 18.60 -30.89 -5.84
CA LEU A 558 19.59 -29.88 -6.21
C LEU A 558 18.84 -28.70 -6.82
N VAL A 559 18.98 -27.54 -6.19
CA VAL A 559 18.45 -26.25 -6.63
C VAL A 559 19.64 -25.43 -7.14
N VAL A 560 19.62 -25.03 -8.41
CA VAL A 560 20.64 -24.15 -9.01
C VAL A 560 19.98 -22.85 -9.44
N THR A 561 20.41 -21.74 -8.85
CA THR A 561 19.71 -20.46 -8.92
C THR A 561 20.49 -19.43 -9.75
N PHE A 562 19.78 -18.76 -10.65
CA PHE A 562 20.28 -17.73 -11.55
C PHE A 562 19.50 -16.42 -11.38
N SER A 563 20.13 -15.27 -11.56
CA SER A 563 19.49 -13.95 -11.55
C SER A 563 19.47 -13.33 -12.95
N LEU A 564 18.39 -12.64 -13.30
CA LEU A 564 18.24 -11.97 -14.58
C LEU A 564 19.30 -10.88 -14.75
N THR A 565 19.97 -10.86 -15.90
CA THR A 565 20.97 -9.85 -16.26
C THR A 565 20.36 -8.80 -17.21
N TYR A 566 19.74 -9.24 -18.29
CA TYR A 566 19.04 -8.40 -19.27
C TYR A 566 17.97 -9.18 -20.03
N ILE A 567 17.20 -8.46 -20.86
CA ILE A 567 16.18 -9.01 -21.74
C ILE A 567 16.46 -8.47 -23.15
N GLU A 568 16.66 -9.37 -24.11
CA GLU A 568 16.66 -9.03 -25.53
C GLU A 568 15.21 -8.80 -25.99
N PRO A 569 14.91 -7.67 -26.65
CA PRO A 569 13.59 -7.44 -27.23
C PRO A 569 13.37 -8.35 -28.45
N GLY A 570 12.12 -8.78 -28.63
CA GLY A 570 11.64 -9.52 -29.82
C GLY A 570 11.25 -8.62 -30.98
#